data_AF-A0A1X6Z507-F1
#
_entry.id   AF-A0A1X6Z507-F1
#
_cell.length_a   1.000
_cell.length_b   1.000
_cell.length_c   1.000
_cell.angle_alpha   90.00
_cell.angle_beta   90.00
_cell.angle_gamma   90.00
#
_symmetry.space_group_name_H-M   'P 1'
#
loop_
_entity.id
_entity.type
_entity.pdbx_description
1 polymer ?
#
loop_
_entity_poly.entity_id
_entity_poly.type
_entity_poly.pdbx_seq_one_letter_code
_entity_poly.pdbx_strand_id
1 'polypeptide(L)'
;MFDPHTLNDISSGSNINDIGQTQLKNLQRSLSWMTYPISKVDGLIGPNTRSAFAEYKVDIGESDVSTVTTGAKDLAIHNIEKTQNILNSDVSSEEKTKSAIAAVCENLGIGLKTQIAYVLATTKWETNHTFEPVREAYWKSEAWRRNNFRYYPYYGRGYVQLTWRSNYQKYYHIMREPLVGDPDLAMDPKIALMVLVHGFKMGGFTGRKITDYINESRTDYKNARRCINGLNKWREIKEIAEGFEAEL
;
A
#
# COMPACT_ATOMS: atom_id res chain seq x y z
N MET A 1 -0.27 10.73 9.45
CA MET A 1 0.31 10.50 8.11
C MET A 1 1.41 11.53 7.88
N PHE A 2 2.35 11.29 6.96
CA PHE A 2 3.36 12.30 6.62
C PHE A 2 2.73 13.49 5.86
N ASP A 3 3.34 14.66 5.98
CA ASP A 3 2.94 15.88 5.27
C ASP A 3 3.53 15.89 3.83
N PRO A 4 2.70 15.84 2.77
CA PRO A 4 3.18 15.90 1.39
C PRO A 4 3.74 17.27 1.01
N HIS A 5 3.36 18.36 1.69
CA HIS A 5 3.85 19.71 1.37
C HIS A 5 5.34 19.89 1.66
N THR A 6 5.98 18.95 2.34
CA THR A 6 7.45 18.87 2.45
C THR A 6 8.16 18.74 1.10
N LEU A 7 7.44 18.44 0.01
CA LEU A 7 7.95 18.55 -1.36
C LEU A 7 8.20 20.00 -1.79
N ASN A 8 7.51 20.98 -1.21
CA ASN A 8 7.69 22.40 -1.52
C ASN A 8 9.06 22.93 -1.14
N ASP A 9 9.76 22.27 -0.22
CA ASP A 9 11.14 22.56 0.14
C ASP A 9 12.12 22.33 -1.03
N ILE A 10 11.71 21.59 -2.07
CA ILE A 10 12.52 21.38 -3.28
C ILE A 10 12.24 22.54 -4.25
N SER A 11 13.26 23.33 -4.57
CA SER A 11 13.14 24.39 -5.58
C SER A 11 12.74 23.83 -6.94
N SER A 12 11.84 24.52 -7.64
CA SER A 12 11.47 24.17 -9.01
C SER A 12 12.65 24.38 -9.94
N GLY A 13 12.88 23.45 -10.86
CA GLY A 13 14.06 23.46 -11.73
C GLY A 13 15.29 22.76 -11.13
N SER A 14 15.24 22.30 -9.88
CA SER A 14 16.33 21.53 -9.29
C SER A 14 16.48 20.17 -9.98
N ASN A 15 17.71 19.80 -10.34
CA ASN A 15 18.02 18.46 -10.76
C ASN A 15 17.94 17.50 -9.56
N ILE A 16 17.33 16.33 -9.73
CA ILE A 16 17.19 15.33 -8.66
C ILE A 16 18.54 14.84 -8.11
N ASN A 17 19.62 14.96 -8.88
CA ASN A 17 20.95 14.58 -8.40
C ASN A 17 21.58 15.61 -7.45
N ASP A 18 21.04 16.84 -7.41
CA ASP A 18 21.62 17.97 -6.68
C ASP A 18 20.79 18.39 -5.45
N ILE A 19 19.63 17.75 -5.20
CA ILE A 19 18.79 18.07 -4.04
C ILE A 19 19.37 17.46 -2.75
N GLY A 20 19.17 18.15 -1.62
CA GLY A 20 19.70 17.76 -0.33
C GLY A 20 19.09 16.46 0.22
N GLN A 21 19.78 15.82 1.18
CA GLN A 21 19.36 14.53 1.73
C GLN A 21 17.92 14.52 2.28
N THR A 22 17.51 15.57 2.99
CA THR A 22 16.15 15.67 3.55
C THR A 22 15.09 15.80 2.46
N GLN A 23 15.33 16.68 1.48
CA GLN A 23 14.49 16.84 0.28
C GLN A 23 14.34 15.52 -0.46
N LEU A 24 15.45 14.80 -0.66
CA LEU A 24 15.45 13.51 -1.34
C LEU A 24 14.69 12.44 -0.55
N LYS A 25 14.76 12.41 0.79
CA LYS A 25 13.92 11.54 1.61
C LYS A 25 12.43 11.83 1.44
N ASN A 26 12.05 13.11 1.34
CA ASN A 26 10.66 13.49 1.15
C ASN A 26 10.16 13.10 -0.26
N LEU A 27 10.99 13.27 -1.29
CA LEU A 27 10.69 12.80 -2.64
C LEU A 27 10.57 11.28 -2.71
N GLN A 28 11.56 10.53 -2.18
CA GLN A 28 11.53 9.07 -2.12
C GLN A 28 10.29 8.55 -1.40
N ARG A 29 9.88 9.17 -0.27
CA ARG A 29 8.67 8.79 0.44
C ARG A 29 7.42 9.02 -0.39
N SER A 30 7.32 10.18 -1.02
CA SER A 30 6.17 10.56 -1.86
C SER A 30 6.00 9.59 -3.04
N LEU A 31 7.10 9.29 -3.74
CA LEU A 31 7.13 8.28 -4.79
C LEU A 31 6.73 6.90 -4.28
N SER A 32 7.28 6.48 -3.14
CA SER A 32 6.93 5.19 -2.53
C SER A 32 5.45 5.10 -2.14
N TRP A 33 4.86 6.19 -1.64
CA TRP A 33 3.44 6.26 -1.28
C TRP A 33 2.56 6.12 -2.51
N MET A 34 2.91 6.81 -3.60
CA MET A 34 2.24 6.72 -4.91
C MET A 34 2.56 5.44 -5.69
N THR A 35 3.16 4.43 -5.04
CA THR A 35 3.46 3.11 -5.62
C THR A 35 4.51 3.10 -6.75
N TYR A 36 5.42 4.07 -6.75
CA TYR A 36 6.66 3.99 -7.54
C TYR A 36 7.72 3.15 -6.79
N PRO A 37 8.61 2.43 -7.51
CA PRO A 37 9.49 1.40 -6.95
C PRO A 37 10.70 1.97 -6.17
N ILE A 38 10.43 2.54 -4.99
CA ILE A 38 11.45 3.00 -4.06
C ILE A 38 11.82 1.89 -3.09
N SER A 39 13.07 1.43 -3.15
CA SER A 39 13.58 0.37 -2.27
C SER A 39 13.77 0.82 -0.82
N LYS A 40 14.22 2.07 -0.60
CA LYS A 40 14.54 2.64 0.71
C LYS A 40 14.31 4.15 0.67
N VAL A 41 13.86 4.69 1.79
CA VAL A 41 13.75 6.14 2.04
C VAL A 41 14.96 6.56 2.88
N ASP A 42 16.11 6.74 2.23
CA ASP A 42 17.42 6.96 2.86
C ASP A 42 18.06 8.32 2.52
N GLY A 43 17.53 9.04 1.53
CA GLY A 43 18.08 10.29 1.04
C GLY A 43 19.37 10.11 0.24
N LEU A 44 19.58 8.94 -0.36
CA LEU A 44 20.68 8.66 -1.27
C LEU A 44 20.19 8.58 -2.72
N ILE A 45 20.91 9.21 -3.64
CA ILE A 45 20.54 9.22 -5.06
C ILE A 45 21.11 8.02 -5.81
N GLY A 46 20.35 6.93 -5.84
CA GLY A 46 20.71 5.69 -6.53
C GLY A 46 19.91 5.44 -7.82
N PRO A 47 20.25 4.38 -8.59
CA PRO A 47 19.49 3.96 -9.77
C PRO A 47 17.99 3.79 -9.47
N ASN A 48 17.62 3.18 -8.34
CA ASN A 48 16.22 3.00 -7.95
C ASN A 48 15.47 4.33 -7.81
N THR A 49 16.09 5.35 -7.21
CA THR A 49 15.45 6.67 -7.04
C THR A 49 15.33 7.40 -8.37
N ARG A 50 16.37 7.35 -9.22
CA ARG A 50 16.31 7.93 -10.57
C ARG A 50 15.26 7.27 -11.44
N SER A 51 15.21 5.94 -11.45
CA SER A 51 14.21 5.19 -12.23
C SER A 51 12.79 5.44 -11.74
N ALA A 52 12.54 5.39 -10.43
CA ALA A 52 11.21 5.67 -9.88
C ALA A 52 10.74 7.10 -10.15
N PHE A 53 11.65 8.08 -10.07
CA PHE A 53 11.32 9.46 -10.43
C PHE A 53 11.09 9.62 -11.93
N ALA A 54 11.92 9.00 -12.77
CA ALA A 54 11.74 9.05 -14.22
C ALA A 54 10.43 8.41 -14.67
N GLU A 55 10.06 7.26 -14.10
CA GLU A 55 8.76 6.60 -14.30
C GLU A 55 7.62 7.55 -13.94
N TYR A 56 7.67 8.18 -12.76
CA TYR A 56 6.70 9.19 -12.35
C TYR A 56 6.60 10.34 -13.34
N LYS A 57 7.72 10.89 -13.79
CA LYS A 57 7.77 12.01 -14.74
C LYS A 57 7.14 11.64 -16.08
N VAL A 58 7.41 10.43 -16.57
CA VAL A 58 6.79 9.90 -17.80
C VAL A 58 5.28 9.73 -17.63
N ASP A 59 4.83 9.18 -16.50
CA ASP A 59 3.40 8.95 -16.22
C ASP A 59 2.59 10.26 -16.16
N ILE A 60 3.22 11.37 -15.78
CA ILE A 60 2.59 12.70 -15.77
C ILE A 60 2.84 13.50 -17.06
N GLY A 61 3.46 12.89 -18.08
CA GLY A 61 3.68 13.50 -19.40
C GLY A 61 4.83 14.51 -19.47
N GLU A 62 5.76 14.49 -18.52
CA GLU A 62 6.91 15.39 -18.50
C GLU A 62 8.17 14.73 -19.10
N SER A 63 8.71 15.33 -20.17
CA SER A 63 9.85 14.78 -20.91
C SER A 63 11.21 14.91 -20.21
N ASP A 64 11.40 15.95 -19.38
CA ASP A 64 12.59 16.05 -18.53
C ASP A 64 12.39 15.22 -17.26
N VAL A 65 12.98 14.03 -17.28
CA VAL A 65 12.88 13.03 -16.21
C VAL A 65 13.88 13.25 -15.06
N SER A 66 14.69 14.30 -15.12
CA SER A 66 15.72 14.58 -14.12
C SER A 66 15.43 15.83 -13.28
N THR A 67 14.58 16.72 -13.77
CA THR A 67 14.25 17.98 -13.12
C THR A 67 12.96 17.90 -12.31
N VAL A 68 13.01 18.36 -11.06
CA VAL A 68 11.83 18.54 -10.21
C VAL A 68 11.14 19.84 -10.59
N THR A 69 9.95 19.74 -11.19
CA THR A 69 9.14 20.89 -11.62
C THR A 69 8.05 21.20 -10.61
N THR A 70 7.50 22.42 -10.66
CA THR A 70 6.34 22.79 -9.84
C THR A 70 5.14 21.87 -10.12
N GLY A 71 4.84 21.62 -11.39
CA GLY A 71 3.73 20.73 -11.80
C GLY A 71 3.87 19.31 -11.24
N ALA A 72 5.05 18.71 -11.32
CA ALA A 72 5.32 17.41 -10.70
C ALA A 72 5.13 17.44 -9.17
N LYS A 73 5.60 18.47 -8.47
CA LYS A 73 5.38 18.55 -7.02
C LYS A 73 3.90 18.69 -6.68
N ASP A 74 3.19 19.60 -7.34
CA ASP A 74 1.79 19.90 -7.06
C ASP A 74 0.90 18.68 -7.33
N LEU A 75 1.16 17.97 -8.43
CA LEU A 75 0.42 16.75 -8.76
C LEU A 75 0.72 15.61 -7.78
N ALA A 76 1.98 15.45 -7.35
CA ALA A 76 2.33 14.49 -6.31
C ALA A 76 1.63 14.80 -4.99
N ILE A 77 1.65 16.06 -4.55
CA ILE A 77 0.94 16.53 -3.35
C ILE A 77 -0.55 16.22 -3.46
N HIS A 78 -1.18 16.64 -4.56
CA HIS A 78 -2.60 16.41 -4.81
C HIS A 78 -2.98 14.93 -4.73
N ASN A 79 -2.21 14.04 -5.38
CA ASN A 79 -2.48 12.61 -5.38
C ASN A 79 -2.32 12.00 -3.98
N ILE A 80 -1.31 12.43 -3.21
CA ILE A 80 -1.08 11.97 -1.84
C ILE A 80 -2.23 12.43 -0.94
N GLU A 81 -2.61 13.71 -0.99
CA GLU A 81 -3.74 14.26 -0.22
C GLU A 81 -5.05 13.55 -0.57
N LYS A 82 -5.30 13.29 -1.85
CA LYS A 82 -6.47 12.53 -2.29
C LYS A 82 -6.49 11.13 -1.65
N THR A 83 -5.38 10.39 -1.67
CA THR A 83 -5.29 9.10 -0.96
C THR A 83 -5.52 9.30 0.55
N GLN A 84 -4.88 10.28 1.18
CA GLN A 84 -5.04 10.53 2.62
C GLN A 84 -6.49 10.87 3.00
N ASN A 85 -7.21 11.63 2.16
CA ASN A 85 -8.62 11.95 2.35
C ASN A 85 -9.49 10.69 2.27
N ILE A 86 -9.25 9.82 1.28
CA ILE A 86 -9.93 8.51 1.18
C ILE A 86 -9.61 7.65 2.40
N LEU A 87 -8.35 7.58 2.84
CA LEU A 87 -7.98 6.82 4.03
C LEU A 87 -8.67 7.34 5.29
N ASN A 88 -8.99 8.63 5.36
CA ASN A 88 -9.72 9.24 6.47
C ASN A 88 -11.26 9.13 6.34
N SER A 89 -11.78 8.52 5.27
CA SER A 89 -13.22 8.37 5.09
C SER A 89 -13.84 7.50 6.17
N ASP A 90 -15.14 7.67 6.37
CA ASP A 90 -15.92 6.81 7.25
C ASP A 90 -15.95 5.37 6.73
N VAL A 91 -15.59 4.41 7.59
CA VAL A 91 -15.57 2.96 7.34
C VAL A 91 -16.38 2.20 8.41
N SER A 92 -17.42 2.84 8.93
CA SER A 92 -18.32 2.31 9.98
C SER A 92 -19.22 1.15 9.55
N SER A 93 -19.23 0.78 8.27
CA SER A 93 -20.01 -0.36 7.76
C SER A 93 -19.24 -1.10 6.67
N GLU A 94 -19.61 -2.36 6.44
CA GLU A 94 -19.02 -3.19 5.37
C GLU A 94 -19.05 -2.48 4.01
N GLU A 95 -20.18 -1.91 3.61
CA GLU A 95 -20.32 -1.19 2.34
C GLU A 95 -19.40 0.04 2.23
N LYS A 96 -19.24 0.79 3.32
CA LYS A 96 -18.31 1.91 3.37
C LYS A 96 -16.86 1.45 3.31
N THR A 97 -16.52 0.34 3.98
CA THR A 97 -15.18 -0.26 3.89
C THR A 97 -14.87 -0.74 2.48
N LYS A 98 -15.79 -1.45 1.81
CA LYS A 98 -15.64 -1.88 0.41
C LYS A 98 -15.40 -0.68 -0.51
N SER A 99 -16.18 0.39 -0.34
CA SER A 99 -16.06 1.63 -1.11
C SER A 99 -14.70 2.29 -0.89
N ALA A 100 -14.22 2.35 0.36
CA ALA A 100 -12.90 2.88 0.68
C ALA A 100 -11.78 2.02 0.06
N ILE A 101 -11.88 0.68 0.12
CA ILE A 101 -10.92 -0.23 -0.53
C ILE A 101 -10.85 0.06 -2.03
N ALA A 102 -11.99 0.12 -2.72
CA ALA A 102 -12.05 0.39 -4.15
C ALA A 102 -11.44 1.76 -4.50
N ALA A 103 -11.79 2.81 -3.77
CA ALA A 103 -11.26 4.15 -3.99
C ALA A 103 -9.74 4.24 -3.78
N VAL A 104 -9.18 3.56 -2.76
CA VAL A 104 -7.73 3.50 -2.57
C VAL A 104 -7.07 2.67 -3.69
N CYS A 105 -7.70 1.57 -4.13
CA CYS A 105 -7.23 0.77 -5.26
C CYS A 105 -7.07 1.64 -6.51
N GLU A 106 -8.12 2.34 -6.91
CA GLU A 106 -8.11 3.24 -8.07
C GLU A 106 -7.01 4.31 -7.94
N ASN A 107 -6.93 4.97 -6.78
CA ASN A 107 -5.97 6.06 -6.58
C ASN A 107 -4.51 5.60 -6.50
N LEU A 108 -4.26 4.32 -6.20
CA LEU A 108 -2.93 3.69 -6.21
C LEU A 108 -2.68 2.83 -7.46
N GLY A 109 -3.50 2.99 -8.51
CA GLY A 109 -3.28 2.36 -9.81
C GLY A 109 -3.60 0.85 -9.84
N ILE A 110 -4.52 0.39 -9.02
CA ILE A 110 -5.22 -0.91 -9.13
C ILE A 110 -6.63 -0.61 -9.66
N GLY A 111 -6.75 -0.41 -10.98
CA GLY A 111 -7.97 0.13 -11.61
C GLY A 111 -8.85 -0.89 -12.33
N LEU A 112 -8.40 -2.11 -12.56
CA LEU A 112 -9.25 -3.11 -13.24
C LEU A 112 -10.29 -3.65 -12.28
N LYS A 113 -11.54 -3.81 -12.75
CA LYS A 113 -12.64 -4.43 -12.00
C LYS A 113 -12.23 -5.76 -11.37
N THR A 114 -11.55 -6.61 -12.14
CA THR A 114 -11.04 -7.91 -11.70
C THR A 114 -9.98 -7.79 -10.59
N GLN A 115 -9.14 -6.75 -10.63
CA GLN A 115 -8.17 -6.52 -9.58
C GLN A 115 -8.86 -6.06 -8.28
N ILE A 116 -9.76 -5.09 -8.38
CA ILE A 116 -10.52 -4.56 -7.24
C ILE A 116 -11.35 -5.67 -6.58
N ALA A 117 -12.05 -6.47 -7.38
CA ALA A 117 -12.81 -7.64 -6.91
C ALA A 117 -11.92 -8.61 -6.11
N TYR A 118 -10.69 -8.85 -6.57
CA TYR A 118 -9.75 -9.72 -5.87
C TYR A 118 -9.26 -9.14 -4.53
N VAL A 119 -9.02 -7.83 -4.46
CA VAL A 119 -8.64 -7.15 -3.21
C VAL A 119 -9.79 -7.22 -2.19
N LEU A 120 -11.04 -7.00 -2.63
CA LEU A 120 -12.24 -7.15 -1.79
C LEU A 120 -12.41 -8.58 -1.30
N ALA A 121 -12.26 -9.57 -2.19
CA ALA A 121 -12.37 -10.99 -1.84
C ALA A 121 -11.32 -11.42 -0.82
N THR A 122 -10.08 -10.97 -1.00
CA THR A 122 -9.01 -11.20 -0.03
C THR A 122 -9.35 -10.57 1.31
N THR A 123 -9.82 -9.33 1.32
CA THR A 123 -10.18 -8.63 2.58
C THR A 123 -11.29 -9.35 3.31
N LYS A 124 -12.36 -9.77 2.59
CA LYS A 124 -13.44 -10.58 3.16
C LYS A 124 -12.90 -11.86 3.79
N TRP A 125 -12.02 -12.58 3.09
CA TRP A 125 -11.45 -13.83 3.59
C TRP A 125 -10.59 -13.63 4.84
N GLU A 126 -9.63 -12.70 4.80
CA GLU A 126 -8.65 -12.49 5.87
C GLU A 126 -9.25 -11.88 7.15
N THR A 127 -10.43 -11.24 7.03
CA THR A 127 -11.15 -10.63 8.16
C THR A 127 -12.24 -11.51 8.75
N ASN A 128 -12.30 -12.80 8.37
CA ASN A 128 -13.42 -13.67 8.74
C ASN A 128 -14.78 -13.07 8.33
N HIS A 129 -14.84 -12.51 7.13
CA HIS A 129 -16.01 -11.96 6.46
C HIS A 129 -16.60 -10.69 7.08
N THR A 130 -15.94 -10.05 8.05
CA THR A 130 -16.46 -8.85 8.72
C THR A 130 -16.11 -7.55 8.03
N PHE A 131 -15.07 -7.53 7.17
CA PHE A 131 -14.47 -6.30 6.66
C PHE A 131 -13.96 -5.36 7.77
N GLU A 132 -13.62 -5.92 8.94
CA GLU A 132 -12.97 -5.18 10.02
C GLU A 132 -11.52 -5.66 10.15
N PRO A 133 -10.55 -4.77 10.46
CA PRO A 133 -9.19 -5.18 10.80
C PRO A 133 -9.20 -6.22 11.92
N VAL A 134 -8.44 -7.32 11.81
CA VAL A 134 -8.42 -8.39 12.82
C VAL A 134 -7.01 -8.66 13.35
N ARG A 135 -6.94 -9.08 14.62
CA ARG A 135 -5.71 -9.59 15.25
C ARG A 135 -5.59 -11.10 15.02
N GLU A 136 -4.39 -11.55 14.71
CA GLU A 136 -4.07 -12.97 14.64
C GLU A 136 -4.44 -13.67 15.95
N ALA A 137 -5.19 -14.78 15.87
CA ALA A 137 -5.73 -15.47 17.04
C ALA A 137 -6.47 -14.53 18.02
N TYR A 138 -7.39 -13.70 17.51
CA TYR A 138 -8.14 -12.70 18.30
C TYR A 138 -8.90 -13.28 19.50
N TRP A 139 -9.22 -14.59 19.50
CA TRP A 139 -9.83 -15.32 20.63
C TRP A 139 -8.85 -15.72 21.74
N LYS A 140 -7.54 -15.41 21.60
CA LYS A 140 -6.51 -15.67 22.60
C LYS A 140 -6.09 -14.38 23.32
N SER A 141 -5.51 -14.52 24.51
CA SER A 141 -4.98 -13.39 25.28
C SER A 141 -3.66 -12.87 24.69
N GLU A 142 -3.30 -11.62 25.02
CA GLU A 142 -2.02 -11.04 24.60
C GLU A 142 -0.82 -11.80 25.17
N ALA A 143 -0.93 -12.27 26.42
CA ALA A 143 0.08 -13.12 27.04
C ALA A 143 0.29 -14.42 26.26
N TRP A 144 -0.79 -15.02 25.74
CA TRP A 144 -0.68 -16.20 24.87
C TRP A 144 0.07 -15.85 23.58
N ARG A 145 -0.28 -14.76 22.90
CA ARG A 145 0.42 -14.33 21.67
C ARG A 145 1.91 -14.09 21.91
N ARG A 146 2.25 -13.41 23.01
CA ARG A 146 3.64 -13.17 23.43
C ARG A 146 4.44 -14.45 23.60
N ASN A 147 3.82 -15.50 24.16
CA ASN A 147 4.49 -16.76 24.44
C ASN A 147 4.51 -17.74 23.25
N ASN A 148 3.64 -17.56 22.25
CA ASN A 148 3.46 -18.53 21.16
C ASN A 148 3.92 -18.02 19.79
N PHE A 149 3.95 -16.70 19.55
CA PHE A 149 4.40 -16.15 18.28
C PHE A 149 5.87 -15.76 18.32
N ARG A 150 6.68 -16.43 17.50
CA ARG A 150 8.12 -16.12 17.31
C ARG A 150 8.38 -14.67 16.89
N TYR A 151 7.41 -14.06 16.21
CA TYR A 151 7.50 -12.69 15.68
C TYR A 151 6.78 -11.66 16.55
N TYR A 152 6.37 -12.01 17.78
CA TYR A 152 5.86 -11.03 18.73
C TYR A 152 6.87 -9.86 18.94
N PRO A 153 6.43 -8.59 19.03
CA PRO A 153 5.05 -8.11 19.03
C PRO A 153 4.42 -7.94 17.64
N TYR A 154 5.13 -8.25 16.56
CA TYR A 154 4.76 -8.02 15.16
C TYR A 154 4.00 -9.22 14.55
N TYR A 155 3.00 -9.73 15.28
CA TYR A 155 2.04 -10.72 14.79
C TYR A 155 0.96 -10.09 13.90
N GLY A 156 0.20 -10.94 13.20
CA GLY A 156 -0.75 -10.52 12.17
C GLY A 156 -1.79 -9.51 12.68
N ARG A 157 -1.90 -8.39 11.98
CA ARG A 157 -2.91 -7.34 12.20
C ARG A 157 -3.43 -6.78 10.88
N GLY A 158 -4.59 -6.12 10.92
CA GLY A 158 -5.14 -5.41 9.77
C GLY A 158 -5.97 -6.31 8.85
N TYR A 159 -6.31 -5.77 7.67
CA TYR A 159 -7.11 -6.48 6.65
C TYR A 159 -6.42 -7.66 5.99
N VAL A 160 -5.10 -7.81 6.18
CA VAL A 160 -4.28 -8.77 5.43
C VAL A 160 -3.22 -9.46 6.30
N GLN A 161 -3.39 -9.42 7.62
CA GLN A 161 -2.48 -10.06 8.59
C GLN A 161 -1.00 -9.65 8.40
N LEU A 162 -0.72 -8.35 8.50
CA LEU A 162 0.65 -7.81 8.44
C LEU A 162 1.50 -8.42 9.56
N THR A 163 2.57 -9.14 9.20
CA THR A 163 3.48 -9.82 10.14
C THR A 163 4.92 -9.35 9.94
N TRP A 164 5.78 -9.62 10.92
CA TRP A 164 7.22 -9.35 10.94
C TRP A 164 7.61 -7.87 11.07
N ARG A 165 8.60 -7.62 11.95
CA ARG A 165 9.15 -6.27 12.20
C ARG A 165 9.55 -5.53 10.92
N SER A 166 10.11 -6.24 9.93
CA SER A 166 10.55 -5.65 8.66
C SER A 166 9.39 -5.04 7.86
N ASN A 167 8.21 -5.66 7.87
CA ASN A 167 7.04 -5.12 7.18
C ASN A 167 6.46 -3.92 7.94
N TYR A 168 6.39 -3.97 9.27
CA TYR A 168 6.04 -2.80 10.09
C TYR A 168 7.00 -1.62 9.86
N GLN A 169 8.30 -1.90 9.75
CA GLN A 169 9.31 -0.89 9.45
C GLN A 169 9.15 -0.32 8.04
N LYS A 170 8.83 -1.14 7.04
CA LYS A 170 8.52 -0.69 5.67
C LYS A 170 7.40 0.34 5.67
N TYR A 171 6.27 0.03 6.30
CA TYR A 171 5.13 0.95 6.36
C TYR A 171 5.38 2.15 7.27
N TYR A 172 6.22 2.05 8.31
CA TYR A 172 6.73 3.22 9.02
C TYR A 172 7.45 4.21 8.09
N HIS A 173 8.31 3.72 7.19
CA HIS A 173 9.06 4.60 6.28
C HIS A 173 8.18 5.29 5.24
N ILE A 174 7.10 4.63 4.82
CA ILE A 174 6.13 5.14 3.83
C ILE A 174 5.16 6.13 4.50
N MET A 175 4.55 5.76 5.62
CA MET A 175 3.43 6.49 6.20
C MET A 175 3.85 7.47 7.30
N ARG A 176 5.02 7.26 7.91
CA ARG A 176 5.55 7.96 9.09
C ARG A 176 4.72 7.78 10.37
N GLU A 177 3.92 6.72 10.42
CA GLU A 177 3.23 6.26 11.63
C GLU A 177 4.15 5.36 12.46
N PRO A 178 4.17 5.45 13.81
CA PRO A 178 5.12 4.76 14.68
C PRO A 178 4.89 3.25 14.82
N LEU A 179 4.51 2.57 13.74
CA LEU A 179 4.20 1.14 13.63
C LEU A 179 5.23 0.18 14.25
N VAL A 180 6.51 0.56 14.27
CA VAL A 180 7.55 -0.25 14.90
C VAL A 180 7.51 -0.14 16.44
N GLY A 181 7.22 1.05 16.95
CA GLY A 181 7.10 1.34 18.38
C GLY A 181 5.72 1.00 18.94
N ASP A 182 4.68 1.09 18.11
CA ASP A 182 3.30 0.74 18.42
C ASP A 182 2.69 -0.11 17.28
N PRO A 183 2.88 -1.45 17.31
CA PRO A 183 2.35 -2.34 16.29
C PRO A 183 0.82 -2.40 16.24
N ASP A 184 0.12 -1.96 17.29
CA ASP A 184 -1.34 -1.99 17.33
C ASP A 184 -1.98 -0.98 16.40
N LEU A 185 -1.23 0.04 15.96
CA LEU A 185 -1.64 0.95 14.89
C LEU A 185 -1.97 0.24 13.56
N ALA A 186 -1.46 -0.97 13.31
CA ALA A 186 -1.87 -1.75 12.13
C ALA A 186 -3.35 -2.21 12.15
N MET A 187 -4.05 -2.00 13.27
CA MET A 187 -5.49 -2.24 13.42
C MET A 187 -6.33 -1.02 13.15
N ASP A 188 -5.72 0.16 13.06
CA ASP A 188 -6.40 1.36 12.57
C ASP A 188 -6.83 1.10 11.12
N PRO A 189 -8.13 1.24 10.76
CA PRO A 189 -8.62 0.99 9.42
C PRO A 189 -7.88 1.78 8.33
N LYS A 190 -7.45 3.01 8.61
CA LYS A 190 -6.73 3.88 7.68
C LYS A 190 -5.36 3.29 7.35
N ILE A 191 -4.69 2.75 8.37
CA ILE A 191 -3.39 2.08 8.19
C ILE A 191 -3.59 0.73 7.50
N ALA A 192 -4.59 -0.04 7.90
CA ALA A 192 -4.91 -1.32 7.30
C ALA A 192 -5.26 -1.20 5.80
N LEU A 193 -6.04 -0.18 5.41
CA LEU A 193 -6.35 0.15 4.01
C LEU A 193 -5.08 0.37 3.20
N MET A 194 -4.21 1.26 3.68
CA MET A 194 -2.96 1.61 3.00
C MET A 194 -2.07 0.37 2.85
N VAL A 195 -1.90 -0.41 3.93
CA VAL A 195 -1.11 -1.65 3.92
C VAL A 195 -1.64 -2.64 2.88
N LEU A 196 -2.95 -2.89 2.88
CA LEU A 196 -3.62 -3.80 1.96
C LEU A 196 -3.34 -3.44 0.49
N VAL A 197 -3.74 -2.23 0.08
CA VAL A 197 -3.72 -1.85 -1.34
C VAL A 197 -2.28 -1.63 -1.82
N HIS A 198 -1.47 -0.91 -1.06
CA HIS A 198 -0.06 -0.69 -1.40
C HIS A 198 0.69 -2.02 -1.49
N GLY A 199 0.41 -2.95 -0.57
CA GLY A 199 1.02 -4.27 -0.56
C GLY A 199 0.64 -5.10 -1.79
N PHE A 200 -0.62 -5.05 -2.25
CA PHE A 200 -1.03 -5.68 -3.51
C PHE A 200 -0.34 -5.07 -4.73
N LYS A 201 -0.26 -3.74 -4.81
CA LYS A 201 0.34 -3.03 -5.94
C LYS A 201 1.85 -3.28 -6.03
N MET A 202 2.54 -3.26 -4.90
CA MET A 202 4.00 -3.31 -4.82
C MET A 202 4.57 -4.69 -4.53
N GLY A 203 3.73 -5.70 -4.31
CA GLY A 203 4.16 -7.03 -3.86
C GLY A 203 4.77 -6.96 -2.45
N GLY A 204 4.19 -6.13 -1.58
CA GLY A 204 4.72 -5.80 -0.27
C GLY A 204 4.83 -6.98 0.71
N PHE A 205 4.12 -8.08 0.47
CA PHE A 205 4.07 -9.24 1.36
C PHE A 205 4.99 -10.38 0.91
N THR A 206 4.88 -10.80 -0.36
CA THR A 206 5.61 -11.97 -0.91
C THR A 206 6.57 -11.63 -2.05
N GLY A 207 6.62 -10.36 -2.47
CA GLY A 207 7.29 -9.93 -3.70
C GLY A 207 6.46 -10.12 -4.97
N ARG A 208 5.22 -10.63 -4.88
CA ARG A 208 4.32 -10.82 -6.03
C ARG A 208 3.26 -9.72 -6.09
N LYS A 209 3.18 -9.03 -7.21
CA LYS A 209 2.21 -7.94 -7.45
C LYS A 209 0.90 -8.49 -7.98
N ILE A 210 -0.21 -7.78 -7.77
CA ILE A 210 -1.50 -8.18 -8.33
C ILE A 210 -1.46 -8.24 -9.88
N THR A 211 -0.70 -7.33 -10.50
CA THR A 211 -0.51 -7.26 -11.96
C THR A 211 0.27 -8.45 -12.53
N ASP A 212 1.02 -9.18 -11.70
CA ASP A 212 1.70 -10.42 -12.09
C ASP A 212 0.70 -11.54 -12.45
N TYR A 213 -0.57 -11.41 -12.07
CA TYR A 213 -1.62 -12.42 -12.24
C TYR A 213 -2.89 -11.87 -12.90
N ILE A 214 -3.29 -10.65 -12.54
CA ILE A 214 -4.50 -10.00 -13.02
C ILE A 214 -4.13 -8.71 -13.75
N ASN A 215 -4.31 -8.68 -15.07
CA ASN A 215 -4.03 -7.56 -15.94
C ASN A 215 -5.05 -7.52 -17.11
N GLU A 216 -4.90 -6.58 -18.03
CA GLU A 216 -5.85 -6.36 -19.14
C GLU A 216 -6.08 -7.60 -20.02
N SER A 217 -5.10 -8.50 -20.09
CA SER A 217 -5.14 -9.70 -20.94
C SER A 217 -5.45 -11.00 -20.19
N ARG A 218 -5.41 -10.99 -18.85
CA ARG A 218 -5.50 -12.21 -18.04
C ARG A 218 -6.07 -11.94 -16.66
N THR A 219 -7.01 -12.79 -16.23
CA THR A 219 -7.50 -12.85 -14.85
C THR A 219 -7.20 -14.22 -14.26
N ASP A 220 -6.16 -14.32 -13.41
CA ASP A 220 -5.77 -15.56 -12.73
C ASP A 220 -5.94 -15.43 -11.21
N TYR A 221 -7.18 -15.54 -10.72
CA TYR A 221 -7.50 -15.47 -9.30
C TYR A 221 -6.84 -16.57 -8.46
N LYS A 222 -6.56 -17.73 -9.05
CA LYS A 222 -5.88 -18.82 -8.35
C LYS A 222 -4.47 -18.40 -7.97
N ASN A 223 -3.66 -17.95 -8.92
CA ASN A 223 -2.28 -17.57 -8.64
C ASN A 223 -2.17 -16.19 -8.00
N ALA A 224 -3.17 -15.31 -8.13
CA ALA A 224 -3.23 -14.05 -7.39
C ALA A 224 -3.14 -14.23 -5.86
N ARG A 225 -3.48 -15.42 -5.32
CA ARG A 225 -3.32 -15.71 -3.89
C ARG A 225 -1.87 -15.56 -3.41
N ARG A 226 -0.93 -15.78 -4.33
CA ARG A 226 0.52 -15.62 -4.10
C ARG A 226 0.92 -14.21 -3.74
N CYS A 227 0.09 -13.20 -3.95
CA CYS A 227 0.32 -11.84 -3.43
C CYS A 227 0.35 -11.82 -1.90
N ILE A 228 -0.47 -12.63 -1.23
CA ILE A 228 -0.59 -12.65 0.24
C ILE A 228 0.09 -13.87 0.85
N ASN A 229 -0.15 -15.06 0.31
CA ASN A 229 0.32 -16.33 0.88
C ASN A 229 0.46 -17.41 -0.21
N GLY A 230 0.88 -18.63 0.12
CA GLY A 230 0.75 -19.78 -0.78
C GLY A 230 -0.70 -20.02 -1.23
N LEU A 231 -0.92 -21.04 -2.06
CA LEU A 231 -2.23 -21.30 -2.67
C LEU A 231 -3.31 -21.82 -1.70
N ASN A 232 -3.13 -21.75 -0.38
CA ASN A 232 -4.18 -22.20 0.53
C ASN A 232 -5.45 -21.37 0.34
N LYS A 233 -6.61 -22.05 0.31
CA LYS A 233 -7.94 -21.43 0.17
C LYS A 233 -8.17 -20.62 -1.11
N TRP A 234 -7.37 -20.88 -2.15
CA TRP A 234 -7.46 -20.16 -3.42
C TRP A 234 -8.83 -20.30 -4.10
N ARG A 235 -9.51 -21.44 -3.95
CA ARG A 235 -10.79 -21.71 -4.61
C ARG A 235 -11.91 -20.90 -3.97
N GLU A 236 -11.98 -20.90 -2.64
CA GLU A 236 -12.96 -20.12 -1.88
C GLU A 236 -12.79 -18.62 -2.12
N ILE A 237 -11.55 -18.12 -2.12
CA ILE A 237 -11.26 -16.70 -2.40
C ILE A 237 -11.60 -16.35 -3.86
N LYS A 238 -11.33 -17.26 -4.80
CA LYS A 238 -11.72 -17.09 -6.21
C LYS A 238 -13.23 -16.95 -6.36
N GLU A 239 -14.02 -17.81 -5.72
CA GLU A 239 -15.49 -17.77 -5.78
C GLU A 239 -16.03 -16.44 -5.22
N ILE A 240 -15.45 -15.94 -4.12
CA ILE A 240 -15.79 -14.61 -3.58
C ILE A 240 -15.42 -13.50 -4.57
N ALA A 241 -14.25 -13.59 -5.23
CA ALA A 241 -13.81 -12.60 -6.21
C ALA A 241 -14.73 -12.55 -7.44
N GLU A 242 -15.17 -13.70 -7.94
CA GLU A 242 -16.14 -13.78 -9.04
C GLU A 242 -17.48 -13.15 -8.66
N GLY A 243 -17.90 -13.28 -7.39
CA GLY A 243 -19.07 -12.58 -6.85
C GLY A 243 -18.91 -11.05 -6.88
N PHE A 244 -17.81 -10.54 -6.32
CA PHE A 244 -17.54 -9.09 -6.34
C PHE A 244 -17.35 -8.54 -7.76
N GLU A 245 -16.74 -9.30 -8.67
CA GLU A 245 -16.58 -8.90 -10.07
C GLU A 245 -17.92 -8.70 -10.77
N ALA A 246 -18.92 -9.54 -10.46
CA ALA A 246 -20.26 -9.41 -11.04
C ALA A 246 -21.05 -8.20 -10.51
N GLU A 247 -20.70 -7.69 -9.33
CA GLU A 247 -21.36 -6.55 -8.67
C GLU A 247 -20.78 -5.18 -9.07
N LEU A 248 -19.51 -5.13 -9.51
CA LEU A 248 -18.77 -3.93 -9.91
C LEU A 248 -19.00 -3.53 -11.38
#